data_AF-A0AAE3XQ56-F1
#
_entry.id   AF-A0AAE3XQ56-F1
#
_cell.length_a   1.000
_cell.length_b   1.000
_cell.length_c   1.000
_cell.angle_alpha   90.00
_cell.angle_beta   90.00
_cell.angle_gamma   90.00
#
_symmetry.space_group_name_H-M   'P 1'
#
loop_
_entity.id
_entity.type
_entity.pdbx_description
1 polymer ?
#
loop_
_entity_poly.entity_id
_entity_poly.type
_entity_poly.pdbx_seq_one_letter_code
_entity_poly.pdbx_strand_id
1 'polypeptide(L)'
;MNRKDWDKIISFHDGEMSPQDQVFFMQELEKKIDLKREYELSGQLVDVVWSSGVRENIISVHQEIIATNSNRFSFRNIAASISLIFMLFYGWYSTLNTDQVYFNLYEENQSRTFRSIAVDNLEVNSVDSNNQYWKQILNNFHGPDGVEVEEILLAGVAALELNQPDYAIDIFKYIDVENNEWGEIAEWHLGLAYLKIENFESALRIFNKIHQDVDHAYHGKVSNFDLFKILMIKSKK
;
A
#
# COMPACT_ATOMS: atom_id res chain seq x y z
N MET A 1 -6.77 25.88 -14.18
CA MET A 1 -6.42 24.85 -15.19
C MET A 1 -7.27 25.03 -16.44
N ASN A 2 -6.65 25.01 -17.63
CA ASN A 2 -7.37 24.99 -18.89
C ASN A 2 -7.70 23.53 -19.25
N ARG A 3 -8.93 23.26 -19.70
CA ARG A 3 -9.38 21.93 -20.14
C ARG A 3 -8.39 21.26 -21.11
N LYS A 4 -7.78 22.05 -22.00
CA LYS A 4 -6.78 21.57 -22.97
C LYS A 4 -5.52 20.97 -22.33
N ASP A 5 -5.11 21.48 -21.17
CA ASP A 5 -3.91 21.01 -20.47
C ASP A 5 -4.18 19.66 -19.80
N TRP A 6 -5.39 19.48 -19.25
CA TRP A 6 -5.84 18.22 -18.66
C TRP A 6 -6.01 17.11 -19.69
N ASP A 7 -6.64 17.42 -20.84
CA ASP A 7 -6.82 16.45 -21.92
C ASP A 7 -5.46 15.95 -22.44
N LYS A 8 -4.45 16.84 -22.53
CA LYS A 8 -3.08 16.46 -22.90
C LYS A 8 -2.41 15.54 -21.88
N ILE A 9 -2.57 15.83 -20.59
CA ILE A 9 -2.04 14.99 -19.50
C ILE A 9 -2.62 13.58 -19.59
N ILE A 10 -3.94 13.45 -19.80
CA ILE A 10 -4.62 12.15 -19.91
C ILE A 10 -4.14 11.41 -21.15
N SER A 11 -4.18 12.02 -22.34
CA SER A 11 -3.72 11.36 -23.58
C SER A 11 -2.25 10.95 -23.53
N PHE A 12 -1.42 11.65 -22.76
CA PHE A 12 -0.04 11.26 -22.52
C PHE A 12 0.05 10.00 -21.65
N HIS A 13 -0.67 9.96 -20.52
CA HIS A 13 -0.70 8.79 -19.62
C HIS A 13 -1.32 7.55 -20.29
N ASP A 14 -2.33 7.74 -21.14
CA ASP A 14 -3.00 6.66 -21.87
C ASP A 14 -2.22 6.18 -23.11
N GLY A 15 -1.10 6.84 -23.45
CA GLY A 15 -0.27 6.51 -24.61
C GLY A 15 -0.93 6.83 -25.97
N GLU A 16 -1.97 7.64 -25.98
CA GLU A 16 -2.71 8.04 -27.20
C GLU A 16 -2.02 9.16 -27.98
N MET A 17 -1.04 9.82 -27.37
CA MET A 17 -0.24 10.87 -28.04
C MET A 17 0.74 10.29 -29.05
N SER A 18 0.86 10.94 -30.21
CA SER A 18 1.90 10.62 -31.19
C SER A 18 3.30 10.89 -30.61
N PRO A 19 4.37 10.22 -31.10
CA PRO A 19 5.73 10.46 -30.61
C PRO A 19 6.18 11.93 -30.71
N GLN A 20 5.68 12.66 -31.72
CA GLN A 20 5.98 14.09 -31.89
C GLN A 20 5.25 14.95 -30.84
N ASP A 21 3.99 14.62 -30.54
CA ASP A 21 3.21 15.33 -29.53
C ASP A 21 3.72 15.05 -28.11
N GLN A 22 4.21 13.85 -27.84
CA GLN A 22 4.85 13.50 -26.57
C GLN A 22 6.09 14.36 -26.32
N VAL A 23 6.96 14.52 -27.32
CA VAL A 23 8.16 15.38 -27.20
C VAL A 23 7.75 16.84 -26.99
N PHE A 24 6.73 17.33 -27.70
CA PHE A 24 6.24 18.69 -27.53
C PHE A 24 5.63 18.92 -26.14
N PHE A 25 4.89 17.94 -25.64
CA PHE A 25 4.29 17.98 -24.31
C PHE A 25 5.36 17.99 -23.21
N MET A 26 6.41 17.17 -23.33
CA MET A 26 7.54 17.21 -22.39
C MET A 26 8.23 18.58 -22.36
N GLN A 27 8.41 19.21 -23.52
CA GLN A 27 8.94 20.57 -23.60
C GLN A 27 7.99 21.62 -22.98
N GLU A 28 6.68 21.41 -23.03
CA GLU A 28 5.72 22.28 -22.33
C GLU A 28 5.78 22.10 -20.81
N LEU A 29 5.98 20.86 -20.31
CA LEU A 29 6.13 20.57 -18.88
C LEU A 29 7.36 21.28 -18.30
N GLU A 30 8.47 21.35 -19.04
CA GLU A 30 9.66 22.09 -18.60
C GLU A 30 9.43 23.60 -18.49
N LYS A 31 8.56 24.16 -19.34
CA LYS A 31 8.31 25.60 -19.41
C LYS A 31 7.22 26.08 -18.47
N LYS A 32 6.26 25.21 -18.12
CA LYS A 32 5.08 25.55 -17.33
C LYS A 32 5.09 24.80 -16.00
N ILE A 33 5.58 25.48 -14.96
CA ILE A 33 5.71 24.91 -13.60
C ILE A 33 4.38 24.36 -13.06
N ASP A 34 3.26 25.03 -13.35
CA ASP A 34 1.94 24.60 -12.90
C ASP A 34 1.46 23.34 -13.63
N LEU A 35 1.73 23.24 -14.93
CA LEU A 35 1.42 22.05 -15.74
C LEU A 35 2.23 20.84 -15.28
N LYS A 36 3.51 21.06 -14.94
CA LYS A 36 4.38 20.02 -14.39
C LYS A 36 3.86 19.48 -13.06
N ARG A 37 3.48 20.38 -12.14
CA ARG A 37 2.89 19.99 -10.85
C ARG A 37 1.59 19.20 -11.04
N GLU A 38 0.74 19.62 -11.96
CA GLU A 38 -0.52 18.92 -12.27
C GLU A 38 -0.28 17.54 -12.90
N TYR A 39 0.72 17.40 -13.79
CA TYR A 39 1.14 16.13 -14.35
C TYR A 39 1.69 15.15 -13.29
N GLU A 40 2.49 15.64 -12.34
CA GLU A 40 3.01 14.85 -11.23
C GLU A 40 1.88 14.37 -10.30
N LEU A 41 0.92 15.26 -9.99
CA LEU A 41 -0.27 14.92 -9.20
C LEU A 41 -1.19 13.94 -9.93
N SER A 42 -1.35 14.09 -11.25
CA SER A 42 -2.17 13.18 -12.04
C SER A 42 -1.56 11.79 -12.11
N GLY A 43 -0.23 11.66 -12.17
CA GLY A 43 0.46 10.37 -12.12
C GLY A 43 0.09 9.59 -10.86
N GLN A 44 0.12 10.25 -9.69
CA GLN A 44 -0.27 9.63 -8.42
C GLN A 44 -1.74 9.18 -8.41
N LEU A 45 -2.64 9.97 -9.01
CA LEU A 45 -4.06 9.63 -9.13
C LEU A 45 -4.31 8.49 -10.13
N VAL A 46 -3.60 8.49 -11.25
CA VAL A 46 -3.65 7.46 -12.29
C VAL A 46 -3.19 6.14 -11.67
N ASP A 47 -2.06 6.11 -10.98
CA ASP A 47 -1.56 4.90 -10.30
C ASP A 47 -2.60 4.32 -9.32
N VAL A 48 -3.28 5.18 -8.56
CA VAL A 48 -4.36 4.80 -7.64
C VAL A 48 -5.59 4.24 -8.38
N VAL A 49 -5.95 4.81 -9.53
CA VAL A 49 -7.08 4.35 -10.36
C VAL A 49 -6.75 3.04 -11.07
N TRP A 50 -5.51 2.86 -11.52
CA TRP A 50 -5.02 1.66 -12.20
C TRP A 50 -4.88 0.49 -11.23
N SER A 51 -4.43 0.72 -9.99
CA SER A 51 -4.33 -0.32 -8.96
C SER A 51 -5.70 -0.79 -8.43
N SER A 52 -6.78 -0.03 -8.65
CA SER A 52 -8.11 -0.30 -8.06
C SER A 52 -9.14 -0.90 -9.05
N GLY A 53 -8.76 -1.19 -10.30
CA GLY A 53 -9.65 -1.81 -11.28
C GLY A 53 -10.80 -0.91 -11.77
N VAL A 54 -10.74 0.39 -11.48
CA VAL A 54 -11.81 1.36 -11.76
C VAL A 54 -11.83 1.83 -13.23
N ARG A 55 -10.89 1.35 -14.04
CA ARG A 55 -10.69 1.74 -15.45
C ARG A 55 -11.95 1.62 -16.31
N GLU A 56 -12.68 0.51 -16.21
CA GLU A 56 -13.89 0.28 -17.01
C GLU A 56 -15.04 1.25 -16.66
N ASN A 57 -15.14 1.63 -15.38
CA ASN A 57 -16.17 2.56 -14.91
C ASN A 57 -15.87 4.01 -15.32
N ILE A 58 -14.60 4.38 -15.48
CA ILE A 58 -14.21 5.73 -15.92
C ILE A 58 -14.33 5.86 -17.44
N ILE A 59 -13.93 4.84 -18.21
CA ILE A 59 -14.03 4.87 -19.67
C ILE A 59 -15.49 4.92 -20.13
N SER A 60 -16.38 4.15 -19.50
CA SER A 60 -17.82 4.18 -19.81
C SER A 60 -18.44 5.55 -19.53
N VAL A 61 -18.11 6.16 -18.39
CA VAL A 61 -18.53 7.53 -18.05
C VAL A 61 -17.94 8.56 -19.01
N HIS A 62 -16.67 8.41 -19.41
CA HIS A 62 -16.01 9.31 -20.35
C HIS A 62 -16.63 9.24 -21.76
N GLN A 63 -16.96 8.02 -22.22
CA GLN A 63 -17.65 7.80 -23.50
C GLN A 63 -19.07 8.38 -23.50
N GLU A 64 -19.80 8.27 -22.38
CA GLU A 64 -21.12 8.88 -22.21
C GLU A 64 -21.05 10.43 -22.28
N ILE A 65 -19.99 11.02 -21.73
CA ILE A 65 -19.73 12.46 -21.77
C ILE A 65 -19.31 12.94 -23.18
N ILE A 66 -18.59 12.12 -23.96
CA ILE A 66 -18.18 12.47 -25.33
C ILE A 66 -19.33 12.35 -26.33
N ALA A 67 -20.20 11.34 -26.16
CA ALA A 67 -21.36 11.13 -27.03
C ALA A 67 -22.40 12.28 -26.95
N THR A 68 -22.34 13.09 -25.90
CA THR A 68 -23.25 14.23 -25.68
C THR A 68 -22.60 15.57 -26.08
N ASN A 69 -22.31 15.77 -27.37
CA ASN A 69 -21.71 17.03 -27.83
C ASN A 69 -22.76 18.02 -28.40
N SER A 70 -23.05 19.11 -27.67
CA SER A 70 -22.91 20.50 -28.18
C SER A 70 -23.41 21.59 -27.21
N ASN A 71 -22.50 22.51 -26.89
CA ASN A 71 -22.70 23.96 -26.71
C ASN A 71 -23.39 24.61 -25.50
N ARG A 72 -23.69 23.91 -24.39
CA ARG A 72 -23.85 24.59 -23.07
C ARG A 72 -23.39 23.69 -21.93
N PHE A 73 -22.12 23.79 -21.52
CA PHE A 73 -21.69 23.23 -20.24
C PHE A 73 -22.34 24.04 -19.12
N SER A 74 -23.51 23.59 -18.68
CA SER A 74 -24.12 24.05 -17.43
C SER A 74 -23.25 23.57 -16.28
N PHE A 75 -22.87 24.48 -15.38
CA PHE A 75 -22.19 24.17 -14.11
C PHE A 75 -22.86 22.99 -13.33
N ARG A 76 -24.14 22.70 -13.61
CA ARG A 76 -24.88 21.58 -13.03
C ARG A 76 -24.29 20.20 -13.36
N ASN A 77 -23.72 19.98 -14.55
CA ASN A 77 -23.19 18.66 -14.92
C ASN A 77 -21.82 18.40 -14.28
N ILE A 78 -21.02 19.45 -14.05
CA ILE A 78 -19.73 19.36 -13.34
C ILE A 78 -19.97 19.12 -11.85
N ALA A 79 -20.97 19.77 -11.25
CA ALA A 79 -21.33 19.54 -9.86
C ALA A 79 -21.81 18.10 -9.61
N ALA A 80 -22.52 17.50 -10.56
CA ALA A 80 -23.01 16.12 -10.44
C ALA A 80 -21.86 15.09 -10.46
N SER A 81 -20.88 15.24 -11.36
CA SER A 81 -19.72 14.33 -11.41
C SER A 81 -18.83 14.45 -10.18
N ILE A 82 -18.59 15.67 -9.70
CA ILE A 82 -17.86 15.93 -8.45
C ILE A 82 -18.61 15.28 -7.26
N SER A 83 -19.93 15.45 -7.20
CA SER A 83 -20.74 14.84 -6.12
C SER A 83 -20.68 13.32 -6.14
N LEU A 84 -20.65 12.70 -7.33
CA LEU A 84 -20.51 11.26 -7.48
C LEU A 84 -19.12 10.77 -7.03
N ILE A 85 -18.05 11.49 -7.38
CA ILE A 85 -16.70 11.20 -6.89
C ILE A 85 -16.65 11.30 -5.36
N PHE A 86 -17.23 12.35 -4.77
CA PHE A 86 -17.32 12.49 -3.32
C PHE A 86 -18.14 11.38 -2.67
N MET A 87 -19.25 10.94 -3.28
CA MET A 87 -20.02 9.80 -2.78
C MET A 87 -19.24 8.49 -2.83
N LEU A 88 -18.55 8.21 -3.94
CA LEU A 88 -17.71 7.02 -4.07
C LEU A 88 -16.54 7.05 -3.07
N PHE A 89 -15.87 8.21 -2.97
CA PHE A 89 -14.80 8.40 -2.01
C PHE A 89 -15.30 8.27 -0.58
N TYR A 90 -16.45 8.84 -0.25
CA TYR A 90 -17.06 8.71 1.08
C TYR A 90 -17.44 7.26 1.37
N GLY A 91 -18.00 6.53 0.39
CA GLY A 91 -18.30 5.11 0.52
C GLY A 91 -17.04 4.29 0.79
N TRP A 92 -16.00 4.44 -0.04
CA TRP A 92 -14.70 3.78 0.17
C TRP A 92 -14.05 4.16 1.51
N TYR A 93 -14.04 5.45 1.84
CA TYR A 93 -13.51 5.95 3.10
C TYR A 93 -14.29 5.36 4.28
N SER A 94 -15.61 5.24 4.20
CA SER A 94 -16.43 4.69 5.29
C SER A 94 -16.14 3.23 5.60
N THR A 95 -15.77 2.42 4.60
CA THR A 95 -15.43 1.00 4.79
C THR A 95 -13.98 0.77 5.21
N LEU A 96 -13.10 1.75 4.98
CA LEU A 96 -11.68 1.67 5.34
C LEU A 96 -11.47 1.49 6.86
N ASN A 97 -10.82 0.39 7.24
CA ASN A 97 -10.52 0.04 8.62
C ASN A 97 -9.13 -0.58 8.75
N THR A 98 -8.62 -0.62 9.99
CA THR A 98 -7.27 -1.12 10.30
C THR A 98 -7.08 -2.57 9.85
N ASP A 99 -8.04 -3.46 10.14
CA ASP A 99 -7.92 -4.89 9.86
C ASP A 99 -7.78 -5.17 8.36
N GLN A 100 -8.52 -4.45 7.52
CA GLN A 100 -8.44 -4.61 6.07
C GLN A 100 -7.07 -4.18 5.52
N VAL A 101 -6.52 -3.06 6.02
CA VAL A 101 -5.19 -2.61 5.60
C VAL A 101 -4.10 -3.57 6.07
N TYR A 102 -4.19 -4.02 7.33
CA TYR A 102 -3.32 -5.05 7.87
C TYR A 102 -3.38 -6.32 7.01
N PHE A 103 -4.57 -6.84 6.75
CA PHE A 103 -4.77 -8.08 6.00
C PHE A 103 -4.19 -8.01 4.60
N ASN A 104 -4.44 -6.92 3.87
CA ASN A 104 -3.90 -6.73 2.52
C ASN A 104 -2.37 -6.71 2.52
N LEU A 105 -1.75 -5.95 3.43
CA LEU A 105 -0.30 -5.92 3.55
C LEU A 105 0.25 -7.28 3.98
N TYR A 106 -0.42 -7.98 4.89
CA TYR A 106 0.01 -9.27 5.43
C TYR A 106 -0.06 -10.40 4.40
N GLU A 107 -1.24 -10.65 3.81
CA GLU A 107 -1.47 -11.80 2.91
C GLU A 107 -0.69 -11.71 1.60
N GLU A 108 -0.55 -10.52 1.02
CA GLU A 108 0.20 -10.34 -0.23
C GLU A 108 1.68 -10.75 -0.07
N ASN A 109 2.18 -10.80 1.16
CA ASN A 109 3.61 -10.92 1.47
C ASN A 109 4.00 -12.18 2.25
N GLN A 110 3.05 -12.98 2.74
CA GLN A 110 3.34 -14.24 3.44
C GLN A 110 3.87 -15.37 2.55
N SER A 111 3.62 -15.33 1.24
CA SER A 111 3.68 -16.54 0.40
C SER A 111 5.10 -17.04 0.04
N ARG A 112 6.17 -16.27 0.31
CA ARG A 112 7.54 -16.67 -0.07
C ARG A 112 8.54 -16.80 1.08
N THR A 113 8.50 -15.93 2.09
CA THR A 113 9.59 -15.83 3.09
C THR A 113 9.54 -16.93 4.17
N PHE A 114 8.37 -17.24 4.74
CA PHE A 114 8.30 -18.19 5.87
C PHE A 114 8.07 -19.64 5.47
N ARG A 115 7.57 -19.89 4.26
CA ARG A 115 7.48 -21.27 3.76
C ARG A 115 8.86 -21.88 3.53
N SER A 116 9.92 -21.12 3.25
CA SER A 116 11.26 -21.71 3.21
C SER A 116 11.83 -21.92 4.62
N ILE A 117 11.65 -20.95 5.52
CA ILE A 117 12.15 -21.01 6.91
C ILE A 117 11.49 -22.15 7.70
N ALA A 118 10.17 -22.33 7.55
CA ALA A 118 9.42 -23.35 8.29
C ALA A 118 9.57 -24.76 7.71
N VAL A 119 9.87 -24.90 6.41
CA VAL A 119 9.93 -26.21 5.72
C VAL A 119 11.25 -26.94 5.96
N ASP A 120 12.35 -26.23 6.26
CA ASP A 120 13.63 -26.90 6.50
C ASP A 120 13.73 -27.55 7.90
N ASN A 121 12.90 -27.14 8.87
CA ASN A 121 13.01 -27.61 10.25
C ASN A 121 11.89 -28.54 10.75
N LEU A 122 10.73 -28.59 10.12
CA LEU A 122 9.64 -29.49 10.50
C LEU A 122 8.79 -29.84 9.27
N GLU A 123 8.33 -31.09 9.17
CA GLU A 123 7.25 -31.47 8.25
C GLU A 123 6.00 -30.65 8.59
N VAL A 124 5.87 -29.47 7.96
CA VAL A 124 4.66 -28.63 8.03
C VAL A 124 3.58 -29.34 7.22
N ASN A 125 3.02 -30.41 7.80
CA ASN A 125 1.82 -31.05 7.31
C ASN A 125 0.69 -30.03 7.45
N SER A 126 0.37 -29.37 6.34
CA SER A 126 -0.87 -28.67 6.04
C SER A 126 -1.54 -27.96 7.22
N VAL A 127 -1.27 -26.65 7.38
CA VAL A 127 -2.16 -25.66 8.01
C VAL A 127 -2.95 -26.24 9.18
N ASP A 128 -2.27 -26.36 10.31
CA ASP A 128 -2.85 -26.76 11.58
C ASP A 128 -3.96 -25.77 11.97
N SER A 129 -5.20 -26.20 11.78
CA SER A 129 -6.42 -25.41 11.98
C SER A 129 -6.61 -24.89 13.41
N ASN A 130 -5.78 -25.34 14.36
CA ASN A 130 -5.83 -24.95 15.77
C ASN A 130 -4.65 -24.08 16.23
N ASN A 131 -3.79 -23.63 15.30
CA ASN A 131 -2.58 -22.86 15.58
C ASN A 131 -1.64 -23.56 16.59
N GLN A 132 -1.60 -24.90 16.67
CA GLN A 132 -0.73 -25.59 17.64
C GLN A 132 0.75 -25.39 17.30
N TYR A 133 1.11 -25.35 16.02
CA TYR A 133 2.48 -25.04 15.57
C TYR A 133 2.97 -23.69 16.14
N TRP A 134 2.20 -22.62 15.95
CA TRP A 134 2.56 -21.29 16.46
C TRP A 134 2.59 -21.24 17.99
N LYS A 135 1.68 -21.95 18.67
CA LYS A 135 1.71 -22.09 20.13
C LYS A 135 2.98 -22.81 20.60
N GLN A 136 3.43 -23.84 19.89
CA GLN A 136 4.64 -24.57 20.25
C GLN A 136 5.88 -23.68 20.15
N ILE A 137 6.01 -22.91 19.07
CA ILE A 137 7.12 -21.96 18.90
C ILE A 137 7.15 -20.98 20.08
N LEU A 138 6.03 -20.33 20.39
CA LEU A 138 6.00 -19.36 21.49
C LEU A 138 6.22 -19.99 22.87
N ASN A 139 5.72 -21.20 23.11
CA ASN A 139 5.93 -21.88 24.39
C ASN A 139 7.40 -22.25 24.62
N ASN A 140 8.14 -22.50 23.55
CA ASN A 140 9.56 -22.84 23.61
C ASN A 140 10.47 -21.60 23.61
N PHE A 141 9.94 -20.44 23.23
CA PHE A 141 10.69 -19.19 23.24
C PHE A 141 10.76 -18.59 24.65
N HIS A 142 11.96 -18.48 25.20
CA HIS A 142 12.21 -17.98 26.56
C HIS A 142 13.01 -16.67 26.62
N GLY A 143 13.18 -16.01 25.48
CA GLY A 143 13.94 -14.75 25.35
C GLY A 143 15.04 -14.85 24.30
N PRO A 144 15.74 -13.74 24.00
CA PRO A 144 16.76 -13.67 22.95
C PRO A 144 18.12 -14.25 23.36
N ASP A 145 18.35 -14.48 24.66
CA ASP A 145 19.67 -14.87 25.18
C ASP A 145 20.11 -16.24 24.66
N GLY A 146 21.10 -16.25 23.77
CA GLY A 146 21.66 -17.48 23.18
C GLY A 146 20.76 -18.14 22.13
N VAL A 147 19.77 -17.41 21.61
CA VAL A 147 18.84 -17.86 20.56
C VAL A 147 19.26 -17.25 19.22
N GLU A 148 19.18 -18.05 18.16
CA GLU A 148 19.49 -17.59 16.79
C GLU A 148 18.43 -16.58 16.30
N VAL A 149 18.83 -15.63 15.45
CA VAL A 149 17.96 -14.52 15.01
C VAL A 149 16.71 -15.04 14.28
N GLU A 150 16.84 -16.14 13.55
CA GLU A 150 15.77 -16.84 12.85
C GLU A 150 14.68 -17.35 13.82
N GLU A 151 15.09 -17.88 14.98
CA GLU A 151 14.18 -18.37 16.00
C GLU A 151 13.45 -17.21 16.70
N ILE A 152 14.15 -16.10 16.94
CA ILE A 152 13.54 -14.85 17.45
C ILE A 152 12.49 -14.34 16.45
N LEU A 153 12.82 -14.29 15.16
CA LEU A 153 11.90 -13.85 14.12
C LEU A 153 10.67 -14.75 14.05
N LEU A 154 10.87 -16.07 14.07
CA LEU A 154 9.80 -17.05 14.03
C LEU A 154 8.88 -16.92 15.25
N ALA A 155 9.43 -16.65 16.43
CA ALA A 155 8.64 -16.36 17.63
C ALA A 155 7.81 -15.08 17.48
N GLY A 156 8.37 -14.00 16.94
CA GLY A 156 7.62 -12.77 16.68
C GLY A 156 6.46 -12.97 15.70
N VAL A 157 6.68 -13.75 14.63
CA VAL A 157 5.61 -14.10 13.69
C VAL A 157 4.57 -15.01 14.34
N ALA A 158 4.99 -16.01 15.13
CA ALA A 158 4.08 -16.85 15.88
C ALA A 158 3.17 -16.03 16.82
N ALA A 159 3.70 -14.97 17.44
CA ALA A 159 2.89 -14.04 18.22
C ALA A 159 1.85 -13.30 17.35
N LEU A 160 2.19 -12.85 16.15
CA LEU A 160 1.22 -12.25 15.21
C LEU A 160 0.13 -13.24 14.78
N GLU A 161 0.51 -14.47 14.43
CA GLU A 161 -0.40 -15.54 14.03
C GLU A 161 -1.37 -15.95 15.16
N LEU A 162 -0.94 -15.80 16.40
CA LEU A 162 -1.77 -16.01 17.59
C LEU A 162 -2.52 -14.74 18.04
N ASN A 163 -2.52 -13.68 17.23
CA ASN A 163 -3.17 -12.40 17.51
C ASN A 163 -2.68 -11.77 18.83
N GLN A 164 -1.36 -11.84 19.08
CA GLN A 164 -0.65 -11.23 20.21
C GLN A 164 0.33 -10.14 19.74
N PRO A 165 -0.16 -9.06 19.11
CA PRO A 165 0.70 -8.09 18.44
C PRO A 165 1.60 -7.27 19.39
N ASP A 166 1.17 -6.99 20.62
CA ASP A 166 2.01 -6.32 21.63
C ASP A 166 3.25 -7.17 21.97
N TYR A 167 3.06 -8.48 22.12
CA TYR A 167 4.17 -9.40 22.40
C TYR A 167 5.09 -9.53 21.20
N ALA A 168 4.53 -9.59 19.98
CA ALA A 168 5.31 -9.58 18.75
C ALA A 168 6.21 -8.33 18.65
N ILE A 169 5.70 -7.15 18.99
CA ILE A 169 6.47 -5.90 19.02
C ILE A 169 7.67 -6.02 19.94
N ASP A 170 7.49 -6.58 21.14
CA ASP A 170 8.58 -6.74 22.10
C ASP A 170 9.62 -7.76 21.63
N ILE A 171 9.21 -8.83 20.94
CA ILE A 171 10.13 -9.81 20.35
C ILE A 171 10.95 -9.19 19.21
N PHE A 172 10.31 -8.51 18.26
CA PHE A 172 11.02 -7.94 17.09
C PHE A 172 12.04 -6.86 17.46
N LYS A 173 11.88 -6.18 18.60
CA LYS A 173 12.88 -5.21 19.10
C LYS A 173 14.23 -5.83 19.44
N TYR A 174 14.32 -7.16 19.60
CA TYR A 174 15.58 -7.84 19.85
C TYR A 174 16.40 -8.09 18.58
N ILE A 175 15.79 -7.93 17.39
CA ILE A 175 16.47 -8.13 16.12
C ILE A 175 17.07 -6.81 15.68
N ASP A 176 18.39 -6.80 15.46
CA ASP A 176 19.06 -5.65 14.89
C ASP A 176 18.67 -5.48 13.41
N VAL A 177 18.25 -4.26 13.07
CA VAL A 177 17.75 -3.91 11.74
C VAL A 177 18.90 -3.47 10.82
N GLU A 178 20.11 -3.32 11.32
CA GLU A 178 21.25 -2.88 10.51
C GLU A 178 21.77 -3.99 9.55
N ASN A 179 21.48 -3.83 8.25
CA ASN A 179 22.13 -4.47 7.10
C ASN A 179 22.14 -6.00 7.06
N ASN A 180 21.09 -6.66 7.53
CA ASN A 180 20.89 -8.09 7.28
C ASN A 180 19.43 -8.40 6.89
N GLU A 181 19.25 -9.48 6.11
CA GLU A 181 17.95 -9.92 5.59
C GLU A 181 16.92 -10.13 6.71
N TRP A 182 17.35 -10.61 7.88
CA TRP A 182 16.48 -10.84 9.03
C TRP A 182 15.93 -9.55 9.64
N GLY A 183 16.74 -8.49 9.66
CA GLY A 183 16.39 -7.16 10.13
C GLY A 183 15.29 -6.53 9.29
N GLU A 184 15.37 -6.67 7.96
CA GLU A 184 14.32 -6.17 7.05
C GLU A 184 13.01 -6.93 7.21
N ILE A 185 13.07 -8.25 7.41
CA ILE A 185 11.90 -9.07 7.69
C ILE A 185 11.29 -8.67 9.04
N ALA A 186 12.11 -8.49 10.07
CA ALA A 186 11.66 -8.05 11.39
C ALA A 186 11.03 -6.65 11.33
N GLU A 187 11.65 -5.71 10.62
CA GLU A 187 11.14 -4.34 10.44
C GLU A 187 9.76 -4.33 9.76
N TRP A 188 9.59 -5.14 8.70
CA TRP A 188 8.30 -5.32 8.05
C TRP A 188 7.20 -5.83 9.02
N HIS A 189 7.48 -6.90 9.76
CA HIS A 189 6.51 -7.48 10.70
C HIS A 189 6.25 -6.56 11.90
N LEU A 190 7.25 -5.80 12.32
CA LEU A 190 7.10 -4.78 13.36
C LEU A 190 6.15 -3.66 12.91
N GLY A 191 6.25 -3.20 11.66
CA GLY A 191 5.31 -2.24 11.07
C GLY A 191 3.86 -2.76 11.09
N LEU A 192 3.68 -4.03 10.73
CA LEU A 192 2.38 -4.71 10.76
C LEU A 192 1.84 -4.85 12.19
N ALA A 193 2.69 -5.21 13.15
CA ALA A 193 2.31 -5.34 14.55
C ALA A 193 1.84 -3.99 15.12
N TYR A 194 2.58 -2.90 14.86
CA TYR A 194 2.16 -1.55 15.24
C TYR A 194 0.85 -1.12 14.57
N LEU A 195 0.65 -1.48 13.30
CA LEU A 195 -0.60 -1.21 12.61
C LEU A 195 -1.77 -1.95 13.28
N LYS A 196 -1.57 -3.21 13.68
CA LYS A 196 -2.61 -4.06 14.31
C LYS A 196 -3.06 -3.52 15.66
N ILE A 197 -2.15 -2.95 16.47
CA ILE A 197 -2.48 -2.25 17.72
C ILE A 197 -2.82 -0.78 17.53
N GLU A 198 -2.98 -0.35 16.28
CA GLU A 198 -3.42 1.00 15.92
C GLU A 198 -2.44 2.12 16.34
N ASN A 199 -1.18 1.76 16.56
CA ASN A 199 -0.07 2.69 16.76
C ASN A 199 0.40 3.23 15.40
N PHE A 200 -0.44 4.08 14.80
CA PHE A 200 -0.25 4.56 13.43
C PHE A 200 1.04 5.37 13.26
N GLU A 201 1.54 6.03 14.30
CA GLU A 201 2.78 6.81 14.21
C GLU A 201 3.99 5.93 14.01
N SER A 202 4.08 4.83 14.78
CA SER A 202 5.18 3.89 14.63
C SER A 202 5.05 3.08 13.34
N ALA A 203 3.83 2.66 12.98
CA ALA A 203 3.58 1.98 11.71
C ALA A 203 3.95 2.85 10.51
N LEU A 204 3.50 4.11 10.46
CA LEU A 204 3.84 5.04 9.37
C LEU A 204 5.33 5.32 9.30
N ARG A 205 6.01 5.48 10.45
CA ARG A 205 7.47 5.68 10.46
C ARG A 205 8.19 4.51 9.79
N ILE A 206 7.82 3.28 10.14
CA ILE A 206 8.43 2.06 9.58
C ILE A 206 8.09 1.92 8.10
N PHE A 207 6.81 1.94 7.73
CA PHE A 207 6.43 1.74 6.33
C PHE A 207 6.92 2.85 5.41
N ASN A 208 7.01 4.08 5.89
CA ASN A 208 7.60 5.17 5.12
C ASN A 208 9.12 4.97 4.93
N LYS A 209 9.83 4.46 5.94
CA LYS A 209 11.25 4.08 5.79
C LYS A 209 11.40 3.00 4.72
N ILE A 210 10.63 1.91 4.83
CA ILE A 210 10.62 0.80 3.84
C ILE A 210 10.31 1.31 2.42
N HIS A 211 9.31 2.19 2.29
CA HIS A 211 8.93 2.77 1.00
C HIS A 211 10.02 3.69 0.41
N GLN A 212 10.85 4.32 1.23
CA GLN A 212 11.90 5.23 0.76
C GLN A 212 13.22 4.52 0.47
N ASP A 213 13.47 3.39 1.12
CA ASP A 213 14.65 2.57 0.93
C ASP A 213 14.46 1.62 -0.25
N VAL A 214 15.10 1.91 -1.38
CA VAL A 214 14.96 1.13 -2.62
C VAL A 214 15.62 -0.24 -2.53
N ASP A 215 16.61 -0.39 -1.64
CA ASP A 215 17.36 -1.63 -1.47
C ASP A 215 16.67 -2.59 -0.48
N HIS A 216 15.72 -2.09 0.31
CA HIS A 216 14.94 -2.88 1.27
C HIS A 216 14.08 -3.94 0.56
N ALA A 217 14.13 -5.20 0.98
CA ALA A 217 13.42 -6.33 0.35
C ALA A 217 11.90 -6.13 0.23
N TYR A 218 11.33 -5.34 1.14
CA TYR A 218 9.91 -4.98 1.19
C TYR A 218 9.55 -3.63 0.56
N HIS A 219 10.50 -2.92 -0.07
CA HIS A 219 10.26 -1.61 -0.71
C HIS A 219 9.03 -1.61 -1.61
N GLY A 220 9.01 -2.52 -2.59
CA GLY A 220 7.91 -2.64 -3.55
C GLY A 220 6.60 -3.19 -2.96
N LYS A 221 6.57 -3.48 -1.66
CA LYS A 221 5.39 -3.99 -0.94
C LYS A 221 4.65 -2.90 -0.17
N VAL A 222 5.23 -1.71 -0.07
CA VAL A 222 4.56 -0.52 0.49
C VAL A 222 4.33 0.47 -0.64
N SER A 223 3.08 0.78 -0.94
CA SER A 223 2.75 1.85 -1.87
C SER A 223 2.43 3.17 -1.15
N ASN A 224 2.51 4.29 -1.87
CA ASN A 224 1.99 5.57 -1.41
C ASN A 224 0.50 5.50 -1.02
N PHE A 225 -0.27 4.63 -1.71
CA PHE A 225 -1.68 4.45 -1.41
C PHE A 225 -1.89 3.72 -0.08
N ASP A 226 -1.01 2.80 0.31
CA ASP A 226 -1.08 2.15 1.62
C ASP A 226 -0.74 3.11 2.75
N LEU A 227 0.30 3.93 2.57
CA LEU A 227 0.62 5.02 3.52
C LEU A 227 -0.56 6.00 3.66
N PHE A 228 -1.20 6.35 2.54
CA PHE A 228 -2.39 7.19 2.53
C PHE A 228 -3.56 6.52 3.29
N LYS A 229 -3.84 5.24 3.07
CA LYS A 229 -4.88 4.50 3.82
C LYS A 229 -4.63 4.57 5.33
N ILE A 230 -3.40 4.34 5.77
CA ILE A 230 -3.05 4.39 7.20
C ILE A 230 -3.27 5.80 7.78
N LEU A 231 -2.88 6.85 7.05
CA LEU A 231 -3.16 8.25 7.45
C LEU A 231 -4.66 8.55 7.53
N MET A 232 -5.43 8.08 6.55
CA MET A 232 -6.88 8.26 6.53
C MET A 232 -7.55 7.56 7.72
N ILE A 233 -7.11 6.34 8.07
CA ILE A 233 -7.60 5.65 9.27
C ILE A 233 -7.20 6.41 10.54
N LYS A 234 -5.94 6.87 10.65
CA LYS A 234 -5.49 7.70 11.77
C LYS A 234 -6.40 8.91 11.98
N SER A 235 -6.83 9.58 10.90
CA SER A 235 -7.66 10.78 10.99
C SER A 235 -9.10 10.54 11.49
N LYS A 236 -9.54 9.28 11.56
CA LYS A 236 -10.88 8.92 12.07
C LYS A 236 -10.95 8.83 13.60
N LYS A 237 -9.81 8.81 14.29
CA LYS A 237 -9.73 8.58 15.75
C LYS A 237 -9.31 9.84 16.48
#